data_AF-A0A101FWI7-F1
#
_entry.id   AF-A0A101FWI7-F1
#
_cell.length_a   1.000
_cell.length_b   1.000
_cell.length_c   1.000
_cell.angle_alpha   90.00
_cell.angle_beta   90.00
_cell.angle_gamma   90.00
#
_symmetry.space_group_name_H-M   'P 1'
#
loop_
_entity.id
_entity.type
_entity.pdbx_description
1 polymer ?
#
loop_
_entity_poly.entity_id
_entity_poly.type
_entity_poly.pdbx_seq_one_letter_code
_entity_poly.pdbx_strand_id
1 'polypeptide(L)'
;MGLNHQKSIKITQDAPLLNRAHPLCSGLSHKLNNKTTKMQRPLHHPPHVLVDNTWYFITSHTLGEKDIEREDIKNIWINILKELTKKFNYRLYAWVILNNHYHILCKVENSKDLPNFINRLHGSSSYSINKKCNSQGRKIWQNYWDRIIRDESDFWVKFNYIHYNPVKHGYVTEPGKWDYSSYRYFLKRKGETWVADCWQSYPILEYDFE
;
A
#
# COMPACT_ATOMS: atom_id res chain seq x y z
N MET A 1 35.72 -12.83 -1.53
CA MET A 1 35.91 -12.25 -2.88
C MET A 1 34.66 -12.60 -3.68
N GLY A 2 33.58 -11.81 -3.73
CA GLY A 2 33.49 -10.37 -3.92
C GLY A 2 33.07 -10.14 -5.37
N LEU A 3 31.76 -10.14 -5.67
CA LEU A 3 31.20 -9.67 -6.95
C LEU A 3 29.85 -8.99 -6.70
N ASN A 4 29.93 -7.69 -6.44
CA ASN A 4 28.83 -6.75 -6.58
C ASN A 4 28.46 -6.66 -8.08
N HIS A 5 27.18 -6.78 -8.39
CA HIS A 5 26.63 -6.34 -9.68
C HIS A 5 25.52 -5.33 -9.39
N GLN A 6 25.93 -4.09 -9.12
CA GLN A 6 25.08 -2.93 -9.35
C GLN A 6 24.83 -2.83 -10.85
N LYS A 7 23.63 -3.19 -11.31
CA LYS A 7 23.18 -2.83 -12.65
C LYS A 7 22.67 -1.39 -12.61
N SER A 8 23.55 -0.48 -13.00
CA SER A 8 23.26 0.92 -13.26
C SER A 8 22.18 1.03 -14.33
N ILE A 9 21.04 1.63 -13.99
CA ILE A 9 20.04 2.08 -14.97
C ILE A 9 20.71 3.18 -15.79
N LYS A 10 20.89 2.98 -17.10
CA LYS A 10 21.47 4.00 -17.99
C LYS A 10 20.45 5.14 -18.15
N ILE A 11 20.85 6.31 -17.64
CA ILE A 11 20.08 7.56 -17.63
C ILE A 11 20.23 8.23 -19.01
N THR A 12 19.13 8.44 -19.72
CA THR A 12 19.07 9.43 -20.81
C THR A 12 18.78 10.81 -20.20
N GLN A 13 19.60 11.80 -20.53
CA GLN A 13 19.76 13.06 -19.78
C GLN A 13 18.69 14.14 -20.01
N ASP A 14 17.59 13.84 -20.71
CA ASP A 14 16.65 14.89 -21.17
C ASP A 14 15.18 14.59 -20.83
N ALA A 15 14.88 14.32 -19.56
CA ALA A 15 13.50 14.34 -19.06
C ALA A 15 13.17 15.74 -18.50
N PRO A 16 12.14 16.44 -19.01
CA PRO A 16 11.75 17.74 -18.50
C PRO A 16 11.28 17.60 -17.06
N LEU A 17 11.95 18.32 -16.14
CA LEU A 17 11.59 18.44 -14.73
C LEU A 17 10.07 18.67 -14.61
N LEU A 18 9.42 17.91 -13.72
CA LEU A 18 8.01 18.07 -13.31
C LEU A 18 7.80 19.49 -12.73
N ASN A 19 7.70 20.48 -13.61
CA ASN A 19 7.39 21.86 -13.28
C ASN A 19 5.90 22.10 -13.53
N ARG A 20 5.06 21.33 -12.82
CA ARG A 20 3.64 21.62 -12.61
C ARG A 20 3.27 21.12 -11.22
N ALA A 21 3.02 22.06 -10.32
CA ALA A 21 2.41 21.81 -9.02
C ALA A 21 1.20 20.86 -9.20
N HIS A 22 1.32 19.63 -8.71
CA HIS A 22 0.23 18.68 -8.72
C HIS A 22 -0.61 18.94 -7.46
N PRO A 23 -1.91 19.29 -7.55
CA PRO A 23 -2.66 19.85 -6.42
C PRO A 23 -3.17 18.78 -5.43
N LEU A 24 -2.34 17.80 -5.05
CA LEU A 24 -2.72 16.76 -4.09
C LEU A 24 -2.49 17.18 -2.63
N CYS A 25 -1.71 18.23 -2.39
CA CYS A 25 -1.29 18.68 -1.05
C CYS A 25 -1.68 20.13 -0.69
N SER A 26 -2.67 20.74 -1.36
CA SER A 26 -3.25 22.00 -0.88
C SER A 26 -4.15 21.72 0.34
N GLY A 27 -3.57 21.71 1.54
CA GLY A 27 -4.32 21.54 2.80
C GLY A 27 -3.59 20.85 3.95
N LEU A 28 -2.31 20.47 3.81
CA LEU A 28 -1.55 19.84 4.89
C LEU A 28 -1.06 20.88 5.91
N SER A 29 -1.95 21.32 6.80
CA SER A 29 -1.57 21.98 8.05
C SER A 29 -2.42 21.41 9.17
N HIS A 30 -1.86 20.49 9.96
CA HIS A 30 -2.50 20.02 11.18
C HIS A 30 -1.66 20.42 12.39
N LYS A 31 -2.23 21.31 13.21
CA LYS A 31 -1.84 21.46 14.62
C LYS A 31 -2.36 20.24 15.38
N LEU A 32 -1.44 19.42 15.90
CA LEU A 32 -1.75 18.32 16.80
C LEU A 32 -2.26 18.89 18.13
N ASN A 33 -3.46 18.50 18.54
CA ASN A 33 -4.03 18.87 19.84
C ASN A 33 -4.02 17.63 20.75
N ASN A 34 -3.10 17.62 21.71
CA ASN A 34 -2.89 16.49 22.62
C ASN A 34 -3.95 16.47 23.72
N LYS A 35 -4.84 15.47 23.70
CA LYS A 35 -5.54 14.99 24.90
C LYS A 35 -5.28 13.49 25.05
N THR A 36 -4.37 13.17 25.96
CA THR A 36 -3.95 11.80 26.30
C THR A 36 -4.84 11.23 27.41
N THR A 37 -5.68 10.26 27.07
CA THR A 37 -6.23 9.31 28.06
C THR A 37 -5.38 8.04 28.04
N LYS A 38 -4.69 7.78 29.16
CA LYS A 38 -3.84 6.60 29.37
C LYS A 38 -4.70 5.32 29.36
N MET A 39 -4.41 4.40 28.45
CA MET A 39 -4.75 2.98 28.58
C MET A 39 -3.45 2.19 28.42
N GLN A 40 -3.09 1.40 29.44
CA GLN A 40 -1.99 0.44 29.38
C GLN A 40 -2.26 -0.57 28.27
N ARG A 41 -1.31 -0.74 27.33
CA ARG A 41 -1.39 -1.68 26.20
C ARG A 41 -0.05 -2.41 26.04
N PRO A 42 -0.05 -3.67 25.60
CA PRO A 42 1.17 -4.47 25.43
C PRO A 42 2.15 -3.77 24.47
N LEU A 43 3.44 -3.86 24.80
CA LEU A 43 4.55 -3.00 24.33
C LEU A 43 4.81 -2.98 22.82
N HIS A 44 4.21 -3.87 22.03
CA HIS A 44 4.66 -4.18 20.67
C HIS A 44 3.74 -3.69 19.54
N HIS A 45 2.66 -2.97 19.84
CA HIS A 45 1.79 -2.37 18.81
C HIS A 45 1.61 -0.87 19.10
N PRO A 46 2.31 0.02 18.37
CA PRO A 46 2.08 1.45 18.43
C PRO A 46 0.59 1.75 18.23
N PRO A 47 0.03 2.71 18.96
CA PRO A 47 -1.39 3.03 18.83
C PRO A 47 -1.72 3.53 17.43
N HIS A 48 -2.83 3.04 16.87
CA HIS A 48 -3.41 3.61 15.66
C HIS A 48 -3.78 5.08 15.91
N VAL A 49 -3.13 5.99 15.17
CA VAL A 49 -3.43 7.42 15.23
C VAL A 49 -4.54 7.69 14.23
N LEU A 50 -5.75 7.95 14.72
CA LEU A 50 -6.95 8.13 13.90
C LEU A 50 -7.18 9.63 13.64
N VAL A 51 -6.97 10.05 12.38
CA VAL A 51 -7.10 11.42 11.89
C VAL A 51 -7.97 11.41 10.65
N ASP A 52 -9.03 12.20 10.68
CA ASP A 52 -9.99 12.31 9.59
C ASP A 52 -9.40 13.05 8.38
N ASN A 53 -9.97 12.81 7.20
CA ASN A 53 -9.62 13.47 5.93
C ASN A 53 -8.15 13.42 5.52
N THR A 54 -7.39 12.39 5.95
CA THR A 54 -5.97 12.25 5.64
C THR A 54 -5.65 11.00 4.82
N TRP A 55 -4.41 10.93 4.32
CA TRP A 55 -3.88 9.78 3.60
C TRP A 55 -3.25 8.78 4.57
N TYR A 56 -3.57 7.52 4.38
CA TYR A 56 -3.00 6.40 5.12
C TYR A 56 -2.25 5.45 4.21
N PHE A 57 -1.07 5.03 4.65
CA PHE A 57 -0.37 3.86 4.16
C PHE A 57 -0.63 2.69 5.12
N ILE A 58 -1.19 1.60 4.60
CA ILE A 58 -1.64 0.45 5.38
C ILE A 58 -0.94 -0.82 4.88
N THR A 59 -0.45 -1.63 5.80
CA THR A 59 0.18 -2.93 5.54
C THR A 59 -0.49 -4.01 6.38
N SER A 60 -0.64 -5.22 5.85
CA SER A 60 -0.98 -6.39 6.67
C SER A 60 -0.43 -7.67 6.06
N HIS A 61 0.02 -8.58 6.92
CA HIS A 61 0.61 -9.86 6.55
C HIS A 61 -0.38 -11.01 6.70
N THR A 62 -0.10 -12.11 6.03
CA THR A 62 -0.79 -13.38 6.23
C THR A 62 -0.37 -14.01 7.55
N LEU A 63 -1.29 -14.73 8.18
CA LEU A 63 -1.05 -15.41 9.44
C LEU A 63 -0.22 -16.66 9.22
N GLY A 64 0.97 -16.67 9.83
CA GLY A 64 1.91 -17.80 9.76
C GLY A 64 2.57 -17.93 8.39
N GLU A 65 2.79 -16.82 7.70
CA GLU A 65 3.50 -16.74 6.41
C GLU A 65 2.90 -17.66 5.33
N LYS A 66 1.59 -17.89 5.39
CA LYS A 66 0.90 -18.72 4.41
C LYS A 66 0.69 -17.96 3.11
N ASP A 67 1.38 -18.40 2.08
CA ASP A 67 1.31 -17.80 0.76
C ASP A 67 -0.08 -17.92 0.11
N ILE A 68 -0.60 -16.79 -0.36
CA ILE A 68 -1.77 -16.63 -1.21
C ILE A 68 -1.35 -16.44 -2.67
N GLU A 69 -0.48 -17.32 -3.15
CA GLU A 69 0.12 -17.24 -4.49
C GLU A 69 -0.89 -17.24 -5.64
N ARG A 70 -1.95 -18.03 -5.51
CA ARG A 70 -2.89 -18.29 -6.60
C ARG A 70 -3.60 -17.03 -7.08
N GLU A 71 -3.66 -16.88 -8.39
CA GLU A 71 -4.25 -15.74 -9.10
C GLU A 71 -5.72 -15.50 -8.72
N ASP A 72 -6.49 -16.59 -8.68
CA ASP A 72 -7.90 -16.56 -8.36
C ASP A 72 -8.19 -16.14 -6.91
N ILE A 73 -7.27 -16.39 -5.99
CA ILE A 73 -7.31 -15.94 -4.59
C ILE A 73 -7.03 -14.44 -4.50
N LYS A 74 -5.99 -13.95 -5.20
CA LYS A 74 -5.65 -12.52 -5.23
C LYS A 74 -6.80 -11.70 -5.82
N ASN A 75 -7.44 -12.19 -6.88
CA ASN A 75 -8.59 -11.52 -7.50
C ASN A 75 -9.80 -11.38 -6.55
N ILE A 76 -10.06 -12.37 -5.69
CA ILE A 76 -11.10 -12.26 -4.65
C ILE A 76 -10.82 -11.08 -3.73
N TRP A 77 -9.58 -10.97 -3.22
CA TRP A 77 -9.21 -9.87 -2.33
C TRP A 77 -9.31 -8.52 -3.03
N ILE A 78 -8.85 -8.41 -4.28
CA ILE A 78 -8.90 -7.17 -5.07
C ILE A 78 -10.34 -6.67 -5.24
N ASN A 79 -11.27 -7.58 -5.53
CA ASN A 79 -12.69 -7.22 -5.70
C ASN A 79 -13.29 -6.71 -4.39
N ILE A 80 -13.03 -7.41 -3.28
CA ILE A 80 -13.49 -7.01 -1.94
C ILE A 80 -12.89 -5.66 -1.54
N LEU A 81 -11.60 -5.41 -1.80
CA LEU A 81 -10.96 -4.12 -1.55
C LEU A 81 -11.70 -3.00 -2.30
N LYS A 82 -11.96 -3.18 -3.59
CA LYS A 82 -12.65 -2.19 -4.43
C LYS A 82 -14.09 -1.93 -3.97
N GLU A 83 -14.80 -2.97 -3.53
CA GLU A 83 -16.16 -2.83 -2.99
C GLU A 83 -16.18 -2.08 -1.66
N LEU A 84 -15.30 -2.46 -0.73
CA LEU A 84 -15.24 -1.84 0.59
C LEU A 84 -14.76 -0.40 0.51
N THR A 85 -13.78 -0.08 -0.33
CA THR A 85 -13.32 1.31 -0.49
C THR A 85 -14.45 2.22 -0.98
N LYS A 86 -15.31 1.76 -1.90
CA LYS A 86 -16.53 2.48 -2.27
C LYS A 86 -17.51 2.60 -1.10
N LYS A 87 -17.78 1.51 -0.40
CA LYS A 87 -18.75 1.46 0.72
C LYS A 87 -18.38 2.42 1.87
N PHE A 88 -17.09 2.55 2.16
CA PHE A 88 -16.57 3.42 3.22
C PHE A 88 -16.22 4.83 2.73
N ASN A 89 -16.51 5.15 1.45
CA ASN A 89 -16.12 6.41 0.80
C ASN A 89 -14.60 6.71 0.91
N TYR A 90 -13.77 5.69 0.84
CA TYR A 90 -12.32 5.85 0.85
C TYR A 90 -11.79 6.03 -0.57
N ARG A 91 -10.92 7.02 -0.76
CA ARG A 91 -10.27 7.25 -2.05
C ARG A 91 -9.04 6.37 -2.16
N LEU A 92 -9.21 5.19 -2.74
CA LEU A 92 -8.10 4.27 -3.05
C LEU A 92 -7.21 4.86 -4.15
N TYR A 93 -5.92 5.04 -3.85
CA TYR A 93 -4.97 5.61 -4.80
C TYR A 93 -4.00 4.56 -5.34
N ALA A 94 -3.27 3.88 -4.46
CA ALA A 94 -2.39 2.78 -4.82
C ALA A 94 -2.62 1.57 -3.92
N TRP A 95 -2.31 0.39 -4.44
CA TRP A 95 -2.38 -0.88 -3.76
C TRP A 95 -1.54 -1.93 -4.48
N VAL A 96 -1.11 -2.94 -3.72
CA VAL A 96 -0.50 -4.20 -4.17
C VAL A 96 -0.92 -5.31 -3.23
N ILE A 97 -1.17 -6.50 -3.76
CA ILE A 97 -1.25 -7.73 -2.98
C ILE A 97 -0.15 -8.68 -3.45
N LEU A 98 0.62 -9.16 -2.48
CA LEU A 98 1.74 -10.08 -2.63
C LEU A 98 1.32 -11.48 -2.16
N ASN A 99 2.25 -12.42 -2.14
CA ASN A 99 1.94 -13.78 -1.69
C ASN A 99 1.71 -13.83 -0.17
N ASN A 100 2.41 -13.02 0.62
CA ASN A 100 2.33 -13.11 2.08
C ASN A 100 1.85 -11.82 2.76
N HIS A 101 1.59 -10.73 2.02
CA HIS A 101 1.08 -9.46 2.57
C HIS A 101 0.45 -8.56 1.50
N TYR A 102 -0.07 -7.41 1.90
CA TYR A 102 -0.53 -6.36 0.99
C TYR A 102 -0.15 -4.98 1.50
N HIS A 103 -0.15 -4.01 0.59
CA HIS A 103 -0.08 -2.59 0.92
C HIS A 103 -1.21 -1.80 0.25
N ILE A 104 -1.72 -0.78 0.95
CA ILE A 104 -2.78 0.13 0.48
C ILE A 104 -2.36 1.57 0.79
N LEU A 105 -2.56 2.47 -0.17
CA LEU A 105 -2.48 3.92 -0.02
C LEU A 105 -3.86 4.51 -0.36
N CYS A 106 -4.56 5.03 0.64
CA CYS A 106 -5.91 5.58 0.46
C CYS A 106 -6.16 6.82 1.32
N LYS A 107 -7.06 7.69 0.86
CA LYS A 107 -7.57 8.80 1.66
C LYS A 107 -8.76 8.30 2.47
N VAL A 108 -8.67 8.48 3.78
CA VAL A 108 -9.68 8.10 4.76
C VAL A 108 -10.39 9.37 5.22
N GLU A 109 -11.69 9.46 4.97
CA GLU A 109 -12.50 10.62 5.37
C GLU A 109 -12.86 10.55 6.86
N ASN A 110 -13.36 9.40 7.33
CA ASN A 110 -13.65 9.13 8.74
C ASN A 110 -12.72 8.05 9.28
N SER A 111 -11.73 8.46 10.08
CA SER A 111 -10.69 7.57 10.61
C SER A 111 -11.21 6.52 11.60
N LYS A 112 -12.34 6.79 12.26
CA LYS A 112 -12.98 5.82 13.17
C LYS A 112 -13.47 4.57 12.46
N ASP A 113 -13.70 4.67 11.15
CA ASP A 113 -14.14 3.54 10.34
C ASP A 113 -12.98 2.64 9.87
N LEU A 114 -11.72 3.09 9.98
CA LEU A 114 -10.56 2.35 9.51
C LEU A 114 -10.46 0.94 10.12
N PRO A 115 -10.60 0.73 11.44
CA PRO A 115 -10.60 -0.62 12.01
C PRO A 115 -11.73 -1.51 11.46
N ASN A 116 -12.93 -0.95 11.25
CA ASN A 116 -14.08 -1.69 10.71
C ASN A 116 -13.86 -2.04 9.22
N PHE A 117 -13.30 -1.12 8.44
CA PHE A 117 -12.89 -1.38 7.06
C PHE A 117 -11.92 -2.55 6.97
N ILE A 118 -10.85 -2.55 7.79
CA ILE A 118 -9.86 -3.64 7.80
C ILE A 118 -10.48 -4.96 8.27
N ASN A 119 -11.26 -4.94 9.35
CA ASN A 119 -11.94 -6.14 9.86
C ASN A 119 -12.84 -6.78 8.78
N ARG A 120 -13.56 -5.96 8.00
CA ARG A 120 -14.39 -6.45 6.89
C ARG A 120 -13.54 -6.96 5.74
N LEU A 121 -12.47 -6.26 5.37
CA LEU A 121 -11.55 -6.70 4.32
C LEU A 121 -10.96 -8.07 4.66
N HIS A 122 -10.45 -8.24 5.88
CA HIS A 122 -9.88 -9.50 6.36
C HIS A 122 -10.93 -10.60 6.48
N GLY A 123 -12.07 -10.32 7.09
CA GLY A 123 -13.13 -11.30 7.32
C GLY A 123 -13.76 -11.80 6.02
N SER A 124 -14.19 -10.89 5.15
CA SER A 124 -14.85 -11.23 3.90
C SER A 124 -13.91 -11.94 2.92
N SER A 125 -12.64 -11.51 2.84
CA SER A 125 -11.66 -12.19 1.98
C SER A 125 -11.28 -13.56 2.55
N SER A 126 -11.04 -13.68 3.86
CA SER A 126 -10.76 -14.99 4.49
C SER A 126 -11.91 -15.98 4.25
N TYR A 127 -13.15 -15.55 4.47
CA TYR A 127 -14.32 -16.37 4.22
C TYR A 127 -14.39 -16.86 2.78
N SER A 128 -14.28 -15.95 1.82
CA SER A 128 -14.43 -16.25 0.38
C SER A 128 -13.30 -17.16 -0.13
N ILE A 129 -12.07 -16.89 0.30
CA ILE A 129 -10.89 -17.70 -0.06
C ILE A 129 -11.01 -19.09 0.55
N ASN A 130 -11.37 -19.22 1.83
CA ASN A 130 -11.52 -20.51 2.48
C ASN A 130 -12.64 -21.35 1.89
N LYS A 131 -13.76 -20.72 1.52
CA LYS A 131 -14.85 -21.42 0.82
C LYS A 131 -14.35 -22.00 -0.50
N LYS A 132 -13.54 -21.24 -1.25
CA LYS A 132 -12.98 -21.67 -2.53
C LYS A 132 -11.90 -22.75 -2.40
N CYS A 133 -11.10 -22.71 -1.33
CA CYS A 133 -10.03 -23.68 -1.07
C CYS A 133 -10.49 -24.87 -0.19
N ASN A 134 -11.79 -25.03 0.06
CA ASN A 134 -12.34 -26.04 0.97
C ASN A 134 -11.63 -26.09 2.34
N SER A 135 -11.29 -24.92 2.89
CA SER A 135 -10.48 -24.75 4.10
C SER A 135 -11.19 -23.84 5.12
N GLN A 136 -12.47 -24.10 5.36
CA GLN A 136 -13.34 -23.26 6.21
C GLN A 136 -12.79 -23.07 7.63
N GLY A 137 -13.03 -21.89 8.21
CA GLY A 137 -12.60 -21.56 9.59
C GLY A 137 -11.17 -21.06 9.74
N ARG A 138 -10.32 -21.14 8.70
CA ARG A 138 -8.93 -20.67 8.78
C ARG A 138 -8.83 -19.14 8.80
N LYS A 139 -8.06 -18.57 9.73
CA LYS A 139 -7.66 -17.16 9.68
C LYS A 139 -6.55 -16.96 8.65
N ILE A 140 -6.74 -16.05 7.69
CA ILE A 140 -5.73 -15.78 6.64
C ILE A 140 -4.83 -14.60 7.01
N TRP A 141 -5.38 -13.54 7.60
CA TRP A 141 -4.66 -12.29 7.83
C TRP A 141 -4.26 -12.12 9.30
N GLN A 142 -3.11 -11.49 9.53
CA GLN A 142 -2.72 -10.95 10.83
C GLN A 142 -3.41 -9.61 11.08
N ASN A 143 -2.98 -8.89 12.12
CA ASN A 143 -3.37 -7.50 12.30
C ASN A 143 -2.80 -6.62 11.16
N TYR A 144 -3.16 -5.34 11.15
CA TYR A 144 -2.63 -4.36 10.22
C TYR A 144 -1.75 -3.33 10.92
N TRP A 145 -0.87 -2.71 10.14
CA TRP A 145 -0.10 -1.54 10.48
C TRP A 145 -0.56 -0.39 9.61
N ASP A 146 -0.67 0.80 10.17
CA ASP A 146 -0.96 2.01 9.41
C ASP A 146 -0.01 3.14 9.78
N ARG A 147 0.19 4.04 8.82
CA ARG A 147 0.92 5.29 8.99
C ARG A 147 0.19 6.41 8.26
N ILE A 148 0.04 7.55 8.92
CA ILE A 148 -0.45 8.77 8.27
C ILE A 148 0.67 9.31 7.38
N ILE A 149 0.33 9.65 6.14
CA ILE A 149 1.23 10.32 5.21
C ILE A 149 1.44 11.77 5.65
N ARG A 150 2.70 12.18 5.79
CA ARG A 150 3.05 13.48 6.37
C ARG A 150 3.02 14.61 5.35
N ASP A 151 3.50 14.34 4.14
CA ASP A 151 3.67 15.32 3.07
C ASP A 151 3.63 14.65 1.68
N GLU A 152 3.79 15.46 0.65
CA GLU A 152 3.80 15.01 -0.75
C GLU A 152 4.96 14.04 -1.04
N SER A 153 6.13 14.27 -0.46
CA SER A 153 7.29 13.39 -0.67
C SER A 153 7.03 12.01 -0.08
N ASP A 154 6.55 11.95 1.16
CA ASP A 154 6.16 10.71 1.83
C ASP A 154 5.09 9.97 1.01
N PHE A 155 4.09 10.69 0.48
CA PHE A 155 3.06 10.11 -0.39
C PHE A 155 3.65 9.38 -1.60
N TRP A 156 4.52 10.05 -2.35
CA TRP A 156 5.09 9.51 -3.59
C TRP A 156 6.14 8.42 -3.32
N VAL A 157 6.90 8.52 -2.22
CA VAL A 157 7.78 7.44 -1.78
C VAL A 157 6.97 6.17 -1.46
N LYS A 158 5.81 6.29 -0.79
CA LYS A 158 4.92 5.14 -0.55
C LYS A 158 4.28 4.60 -1.82
N PHE A 159 3.88 5.47 -2.73
CA PHE A 159 3.36 5.08 -4.04
C PHE A 159 4.38 4.20 -4.79
N ASN A 160 5.63 4.67 -4.89
CA ASN A 160 6.72 3.94 -5.53
C ASN A 160 7.03 2.64 -4.78
N TYR A 161 7.11 2.67 -3.45
CA TYR A 161 7.33 1.47 -2.64
C TYR A 161 6.28 0.38 -2.92
N ILE A 162 4.99 0.76 -2.95
CA ILE A 162 3.88 -0.16 -3.24
C ILE A 162 4.08 -0.88 -4.57
N HIS A 163 4.46 -0.16 -5.62
CA HIS A 163 4.60 -0.76 -6.95
C HIS A 163 5.92 -1.48 -7.15
N TYR A 164 6.95 -1.13 -6.40
CA TYR A 164 8.24 -1.82 -6.45
C TYR A 164 8.27 -3.12 -5.63
N ASN A 165 7.38 -3.26 -4.65
CA ASN A 165 7.40 -4.37 -3.71
C ASN A 165 7.42 -5.77 -4.39
N PRO A 166 6.67 -6.04 -5.49
CA PRO A 166 6.79 -7.31 -6.22
C PRO A 166 8.20 -7.59 -6.78
N VAL A 167 8.96 -6.55 -7.15
CA VAL A 167 10.36 -6.67 -7.57
C VAL A 167 11.27 -6.90 -6.37
N LYS A 168 11.03 -6.16 -5.26
CA LYS A 168 11.75 -6.34 -3.99
C LYS A 168 11.69 -7.79 -3.50
N HIS A 169 10.53 -8.44 -3.60
CA HIS A 169 10.34 -9.85 -3.22
C HIS A 169 10.76 -10.87 -4.30
N GLY A 170 11.29 -10.40 -5.43
CA GLY A 170 11.77 -11.29 -6.50
C GLY A 170 10.69 -12.00 -7.30
N TYR A 171 9.42 -11.59 -7.22
CA TYR A 171 8.33 -12.21 -7.97
C TYR A 171 8.35 -11.86 -9.45
N VAL A 172 8.82 -10.66 -9.78
CA VAL A 172 8.92 -10.16 -11.15
C VAL A 172 10.16 -9.29 -11.32
N THR A 173 10.63 -9.12 -12.55
CA THR A 173 11.80 -8.27 -12.84
C THR A 173 11.49 -6.78 -12.95
N GLU A 174 10.22 -6.41 -13.08
CA GLU A 174 9.77 -5.01 -13.17
C GLU A 174 8.32 -4.87 -12.68
N PRO A 175 7.91 -3.69 -12.16
CA PRO A 175 6.57 -3.49 -11.60
C PRO A 175 5.42 -3.82 -12.58
N GLY A 176 5.63 -3.55 -13.88
CA GLY A 176 4.62 -3.77 -14.93
C GLY A 176 4.24 -5.23 -15.19
N LYS A 177 5.03 -6.18 -14.68
CA LYS A 177 4.79 -7.62 -14.82
C LYS A 177 3.96 -8.22 -13.68
N TRP A 178 3.70 -7.46 -12.61
CA TRP A 178 2.85 -7.93 -11.51
C TRP A 178 1.41 -7.41 -11.66
N ASP A 179 0.52 -8.31 -12.05
CA ASP A 179 -0.89 -7.99 -12.29
C ASP A 179 -1.68 -7.61 -11.04
N TYR A 180 -1.21 -8.04 -9.87
CA TYR A 180 -1.91 -7.85 -8.60
C TYR A 180 -1.48 -6.56 -7.91
N SER A 181 -1.38 -5.50 -8.69
CA SER A 181 -1.14 -4.15 -8.23
C SER A 181 -1.93 -3.12 -9.05
N SER A 182 -1.95 -1.90 -8.54
CA SER A 182 -2.47 -0.74 -9.27
C SER A 182 -1.50 -0.17 -10.31
N TYR A 183 -0.27 -0.69 -10.45
CA TYR A 183 0.75 -0.08 -11.29
C TYR A 183 0.32 0.06 -12.75
N ARG A 184 -0.20 -1.02 -13.35
CA ARG A 184 -0.69 -1.04 -14.74
C ARG A 184 -1.78 0.00 -15.01
N TYR A 185 -2.60 0.33 -14.01
CA TYR A 185 -3.60 1.39 -14.13
C TYR A 185 -2.94 2.76 -14.33
N PHE A 186 -1.90 3.07 -13.56
CA PHE A 186 -1.15 4.32 -13.71
C PHE A 186 -0.38 4.35 -15.03
N LEU A 187 0.31 3.26 -15.37
CA LEU A 187 1.01 3.14 -16.64
C LEU A 187 0.09 3.43 -17.84
N LYS A 188 -1.09 2.81 -17.88
CA LYS A 188 -2.07 3.01 -18.95
C LYS A 188 -2.67 4.43 -18.98
N ARG A 189 -2.91 5.03 -17.81
CA ARG A 189 -3.65 6.30 -17.70
C ARG A 189 -2.75 7.54 -17.77
N LYS A 190 -1.50 7.43 -17.31
CA LYS A 190 -0.54 8.53 -17.17
C LYS A 190 0.64 8.43 -18.14
N GLY A 191 0.92 7.24 -18.66
CA GLY A 191 2.03 6.98 -19.58
C GLY A 191 3.35 6.65 -18.88
N GLU A 192 4.29 6.11 -19.65
CA GLU A 192 5.61 5.67 -19.18
C GLU A 192 6.44 6.83 -18.62
N THR A 193 6.47 7.97 -19.31
CA THR A 193 7.24 9.16 -18.89
C THR A 193 6.83 9.62 -17.50
N TRP A 194 5.52 9.74 -17.24
CA TRP A 194 5.03 10.18 -15.94
C TRP A 194 5.43 9.21 -14.81
N VAL A 195 5.37 7.90 -15.07
CA VAL A 195 5.78 6.89 -14.10
C VAL A 195 7.29 6.96 -13.86
N ALA A 196 8.10 7.09 -14.91
CA ALA A 196 9.55 7.27 -14.81
C ALA A 196 9.93 8.52 -13.99
N ASP A 197 9.24 9.64 -14.23
CA ASP A 197 9.45 10.88 -13.48
C ASP A 197 9.12 10.71 -11.99
N CYS A 198 8.06 9.97 -11.66
CA CYS A 198 7.73 9.63 -10.27
C CYS A 198 8.86 8.82 -9.60
N TRP A 199 9.42 7.82 -10.28
CA TRP A 199 10.53 7.01 -9.76
C TRP A 199 11.79 7.85 -9.53
N GLN A 200 12.12 8.74 -10.47
CA GLN A 200 13.30 9.60 -10.40
C GLN A 200 13.17 10.68 -9.32
N SER A 201 11.99 11.28 -9.19
CA SER A 201 11.75 12.39 -8.26
C SER A 201 11.61 11.92 -6.81
N TYR A 202 11.13 10.70 -6.59
CA TYR A 202 10.84 10.14 -5.27
C TYR A 202 11.42 8.73 -5.12
N PRO A 203 12.76 8.57 -5.12
CA PRO A 203 13.38 7.26 -5.03
C PRO A 203 12.99 6.56 -3.73
N ILE A 204 12.88 5.23 -3.79
CA ILE A 204 12.64 4.41 -2.60
C ILE A 204 13.87 4.49 -1.72
N LEU A 205 13.68 4.94 -0.48
CA LEU A 205 14.71 4.90 0.55
C LEU A 205 14.76 3.47 1.12
N GLU A 206 15.95 2.88 1.21
CA GLU A 206 16.14 1.49 1.64
C GLU A 206 15.69 1.20 3.10
N TYR A 207 15.36 2.22 3.89
CA TYR A 207 14.95 2.05 5.28
C TYR A 207 13.48 1.60 5.44
N ASP A 208 13.32 0.30 5.64
CA ASP A 208 12.38 -0.41 6.51
C ASP A 208 10.92 0.05 6.52
N PHE A 209 10.15 -0.42 5.53
CA PHE A 209 8.69 -0.38 5.54
C PHE A 209 8.03 -1.73 5.84
N GLU A 210 8.83 -2.70 6.30
CA GLU A 210 8.41 -4.02 6.80
C GLU A 210 8.60 -4.12 8.31
#